data_AF-A0A7X4AQW2-F1
#
_entry.id   AF-A0A7X4AQW2-F1
#
_cell.length_a   1.000
_cell.length_b   1.000
_cell.length_c   1.000
_cell.angle_alpha   90.00
_cell.angle_beta   90.00
_cell.angle_gamma   90.00
#
_symmetry.space_group_name_H-M   'P 1'
#
loop_
_entity.id
_entity.type
_entity.pdbx_description
1 polymer ?
#
loop_
_entity_poly.entity_id
_entity_poly.type
_entity_poly.pdbx_seq_one_letter_code
_entity_poly.pdbx_strand_id
1 'polypeptide(L)' 'KEMSRGVVAMAKEEGTSVSYASEFFICRDSTILDSEYTIFGNVVSGMDVVDSIVADDVITNITIRNKE' A
#
# COMPACT_ATOMS: atom_id res chain seq x y z
N LYS A 1 12.03 -0.87 8.20
CA LYS A 1 10.86 -1.75 8.42
C LYS A 1 10.70 -2.53 7.11
N GLU A 2 10.67 -3.85 7.18
CA GLU A 2 10.66 -4.70 5.98
C GLU A 2 9.37 -4.50 5.19
N MET A 3 9.48 -4.48 3.86
CA MET A 3 8.33 -4.38 2.97
C MET A 3 7.81 -5.80 2.69
N SER A 4 6.90 -6.26 3.54
CA SER A 4 6.32 -7.59 3.48
C SER A 4 4.88 -7.59 2.94
N ARG A 5 4.39 -8.76 2.58
CA ARG A 5 3.03 -8.96 2.09
C ARG A 5 1.99 -8.30 3.02
N GLY A 6 1.10 -7.52 2.43
CA GLY A 6 0.03 -6.78 3.11
C GLY A 6 0.43 -5.40 3.64
N VAL A 7 1.71 -5.02 3.61
CA VAL A 7 2.15 -3.67 3.98
C VAL A 7 1.47 -2.64 3.05
N VAL A 8 0.98 -1.55 3.65
CA VAL A 8 0.41 -0.40 2.93
C VAL A 8 1.32 0.80 3.14
N ALA A 9 1.77 1.40 2.04
CA ALA A 9 2.72 2.52 2.05
C ALA A 9 2.38 3.56 0.99
N MET A 10 2.84 4.80 1.21
CA MET A 10 2.65 5.90 0.25
C MET A 10 3.53 5.69 -0.97
N ALA A 11 2.99 5.90 -2.17
CA ALA A 11 3.77 5.93 -3.40
C ALA A 11 4.69 7.16 -3.42
N LYS A 12 5.79 7.07 -4.17
CA LYS A 12 6.74 8.18 -4.37
C LYS A 12 7.25 8.15 -5.79
N GLU A 13 7.76 9.28 -6.26
CA GLU A 13 8.51 9.33 -7.51
C GLU A 13 9.82 8.58 -7.34
N GLU A 14 10.22 7.82 -8.37
CA GLU A 14 11.50 7.12 -8.38
C GLU A 14 12.66 8.13 -8.18
N GLY A 15 13.61 7.78 -7.30
CA GLY A 15 14.75 8.65 -6.99
C GLY A 15 14.45 9.84 -6.09
N THR A 16 13.22 9.98 -5.57
CA THR A 16 12.85 11.04 -4.62
C THR A 16 12.65 10.50 -3.20
N SER A 17 12.79 11.39 -2.22
CA SER A 17 12.53 11.11 -0.81
C SER A 17 11.14 11.53 -0.35
N VAL A 18 10.35 12.19 -1.22
CA VAL A 18 9.03 12.74 -0.88
C VAL A 18 7.96 11.85 -1.47
N SER A 19 7.06 11.34 -0.63
CA SER A 19 5.89 10.57 -1.07
C SER A 19 4.77 11.50 -1.59
N TYR A 20 4.01 11.03 -2.58
CA TYR A 20 2.79 11.70 -3.03
C TYR A 20 1.70 11.57 -1.97
N ALA A 21 0.81 12.55 -1.85
CA ALA A 21 -0.18 12.60 -0.77
C ALA A 21 -1.40 11.68 -0.99
N SER A 22 -1.70 11.30 -2.24
CA SER A 22 -2.95 10.62 -2.60
C SER A 22 -2.78 9.19 -3.11
N GLU A 23 -1.56 8.82 -3.50
CA GLU A 23 -1.28 7.51 -4.09
C GLU A 23 -0.61 6.60 -3.06
N PHE A 24 -1.07 5.36 -3.00
CA PHE A 24 -0.55 4.33 -2.12
C PHE A 24 -0.46 3.00 -2.86
N PHE A 25 0.30 2.07 -2.31
CA PHE A 25 0.35 0.70 -2.79
C PHE A 25 0.21 -0.30 -1.64
N ILE A 26 -0.15 -1.53 -2.00
CA ILE A 26 -0.22 -2.67 -1.11
C ILE A 26 0.76 -3.73 -1.62
N CYS A 27 1.65 -4.21 -0.75
CA CYS A 27 2.59 -5.25 -1.13
C CYS A 27 1.88 -6.60 -1.28
N ARG A 28 1.89 -7.15 -2.50
CA ARG A 28 1.37 -8.49 -2.80
C ARG A 28 2.31 -9.59 -2.35
N ASP A 29 3.60 -9.35 -2.37
CA ASP A 29 4.63 -10.31 -1.94
C ASP A 29 5.71 -9.61 -1.11
N SER A 30 6.68 -10.36 -0.62
CA SER A 30 7.89 -9.78 -0.05
C SER A 30 8.76 -9.20 -1.17
N THR A 31 9.17 -7.96 -1.01
CA THR A 31 10.20 -7.36 -1.86
C THR A 31 11.13 -6.58 -0.98
N ILE A 32 12.44 -6.73 -1.22
CA ILE A 32 13.41 -5.83 -0.62
C ILE A 32 13.35 -4.53 -1.43
N LEU A 33 12.46 -3.64 -1.01
CA LEU A 33 12.45 -2.27 -1.48
C LEU A 33 13.30 -1.45 -0.51
N ASP A 34 14.17 -0.60 -1.07
CA ASP A 34 15.02 0.29 -0.28
C ASP A 34 14.16 1.07 0.73
N SER A 35 14.74 1.29 1.91
CA SER A 35 14.08 1.65 3.17
C SER A 35 13.38 3.03 3.22
N GLU A 36 13.05 3.62 2.08
CA GLU A 36 12.63 5.00 1.93
C GLU A 36 11.11 5.19 1.71
N TYR A 37 10.31 4.15 1.89
CA TYR A 37 8.85 4.26 1.78
C TYR A 37 8.18 4.53 3.14
N THR A 38 7.22 5.46 3.13
CA THR A 38 6.42 5.78 4.32
C THR A 38 5.33 4.72 4.49
N ILE A 39 5.59 3.74 5.38
CA ILE A 39 4.62 2.71 5.75
C ILE A 39 3.63 3.26 6.78
N PHE A 40 2.34 3.17 6.48
CA PHE A 40 1.27 3.70 7.36
C PHE A 40 0.20 2.67 7.72
N GLY A 41 0.19 1.48 7.13
CA GLY A 41 -0.82 0.47 7.41
C GLY A 41 -0.40 -0.95 7.06
N ASN A 42 -1.28 -1.91 7.39
CA ASN A 42 -1.21 -3.29 6.95
C ASN A 42 -2.64 -3.78 6.66
N VAL A 43 -2.82 -4.54 5.60
CA VAL A 43 -4.07 -5.23 5.30
C VAL A 43 -4.31 -6.30 6.36
N VAL A 44 -5.44 -6.21 7.06
CA VAL A 44 -5.83 -7.17 8.11
C VAL A 44 -6.81 -8.24 7.63
N SER A 45 -7.45 -8.01 6.48
CA SER A 45 -8.42 -8.92 5.83
C SER A 45 -8.55 -8.55 4.35
N GLY A 46 -8.90 -9.52 3.50
CA GLY A 46 -9.12 -9.31 2.07
C GLY A 46 -7.85 -9.35 1.20
N MET A 47 -6.79 -10.03 1.63
CA MET A 47 -5.58 -10.17 0.81
C MET A 47 -5.79 -10.98 -0.48
N ASP A 48 -6.78 -11.85 -0.50
CA ASP A 48 -7.26 -12.56 -1.70
C ASP A 48 -7.87 -11.60 -2.73
N VAL A 49 -8.57 -10.56 -2.27
CA VAL A 49 -9.07 -9.48 -3.14
C VAL A 49 -7.89 -8.70 -3.72
N VAL A 50 -6.91 -8.33 -2.88
CA VAL A 50 -5.68 -7.64 -3.33
C VAL A 50 -4.94 -8.45 -4.40
N ASP A 51 -4.85 -9.77 -4.23
CA ASP A 51 -4.23 -10.66 -5.21
C ASP A 51 -5.01 -10.76 -6.53
N SER A 52 -6.31 -10.49 -6.51
CA SER A 52 -7.19 -10.60 -7.68
C SER A 52 -7.29 -9.30 -8.48
N ILE A 53 -6.72 -8.19 -7.98
CA ILE A 53 -6.75 -6.88 -8.67
C ILE A 53 -6.07 -6.98 -10.03
N VAL A 54 -6.75 -6.44 -11.05
CA VAL A 54 -6.25 -6.29 -12.42
C VAL A 54 -6.28 -4.83 -12.87
N ALA A 55 -5.69 -4.54 -14.03
CA ALA A 55 -5.76 -3.21 -14.63
C ALA A 55 -7.22 -2.78 -14.82
N ASP A 56 -7.48 -1.49 -14.65
CA ASP A 56 -8.80 -0.85 -14.74
C ASP A 56 -9.80 -1.19 -13.61
N ASP A 57 -9.41 -1.96 -12.59
CA ASP A 57 -10.21 -2.06 -11.36
C ASP A 57 -10.28 -0.71 -10.63
N VAL A 58 -11.46 -0.39 -10.12
CA VAL A 58 -11.75 0.92 -9.52
C VAL A 58 -12.05 0.78 -8.02
N ILE A 59 -11.41 1.61 -7.21
CA ILE A 59 -11.79 1.80 -5.81
C ILE A 59 -13.12 2.58 -5.78
N THR A 60 -14.20 1.91 -5.42
CA THR A 60 -15.56 2.50 -5.45
C THR A 60 -15.87 3.34 -4.21
N ASN A 61 -15.29 3.01 -3.06
CA ASN A 61 -15.51 3.72 -1.80
C ASN A 61 -14.34 3.52 -0.82
N ILE A 62 -14.01 4.56 -0.06
CA ILE A 62 -13.02 4.51 1.03
C ILE A 62 -13.68 5.09 2.29
N THR A 63 -13.59 4.39 3.41
CA THR A 63 -14.13 4.86 4.69
C THR A 63 -13.07 4.75 5.78
N ILE A 64 -12.74 5.89 6.41
CA ILE A 64 -11.82 5.96 7.54
C ILE A 64 -12.65 5.96 8.82
N ARG A 65 -12.28 5.09 9.76
CA ARG A 65 -12.88 5.00 11.09
C ARG A 65 -11.78 5.13 12.12
N ASN A 66 -12.07 5.82 13.22
CA ASN A 66 -11.17 5.80 14.37
C ASN A 66 -11.12 4.39 14.95
N LYS A 67 -9.96 4.01 15.48
CA LYS A 67 -9.84 2.81 16.28
C LYS A 67 -10.64 3.05 17.58
N GLU A 68 -11.65 2.23 17.82
CA GLU A 68 -12.41 2.24 19.08
C GLU A 68 -11.50 1.94 20.28
#